data_AF-A0A533W8A8-F1
#
_entry.id   AF-A0A533W8A8-F1
#
_cell.length_a   1.000
_cell.length_b   1.000
_cell.length_c   1.000
_cell.angle_alpha   90.00
_cell.angle_beta   90.00
_cell.angle_gamma   90.00
#
_symmetry.space_group_name_H-M   'P 1'
#
loop_
_entity.id
_entity.type
_entity.pdbx_description
1 polymer ?
#
loop_
_entity_poly.entity_id
_entity_poly.type
_entity_poly.pdbx_seq_one_letter_code
_entity_poly.pdbx_strand_id
1 'polypeptide(L)'
;MSSTVRPRMTGLIVFGSRIVSAATGFVFLVMVARWLAPAQLGLWEFIVDLIVFASYPAGFLTYWAARDVARGKVVGKTTLVLNLLASMLGVAIFLAFALASYSEVGSSVGPFILAVVLVPLSYWNQATSALVGGYNPAIGAYSLLASEPAKLIAAYPLLFVFKLLWAGSGSGTRTCRG
;
A
#
# COMPACT_ATOMS: atom_id res chain seq x y z
N MET A 1 6.69 7.87 -33.95
CA MET A 1 5.34 7.28 -33.91
C MET A 1 4.55 7.98 -32.81
N SER A 2 3.76 8.99 -33.18
CA SER A 2 2.93 9.77 -32.26
C SER A 2 1.62 9.03 -32.08
N SER A 3 1.45 8.27 -30.99
CA SER A 3 0.11 7.83 -30.60
C SER A 3 -0.67 9.09 -30.22
N THR A 4 -1.85 9.26 -30.80
CA THR A 4 -2.71 10.43 -30.57
C THR A 4 -3.28 10.39 -29.15
N VAL A 5 -2.44 10.69 -28.16
CA VAL A 5 -2.86 10.92 -26.78
C VAL A 5 -3.72 12.18 -26.80
N ARG A 6 -5.04 12.03 -26.72
CA ARG A 6 -5.97 13.17 -26.58
C ARG A 6 -5.89 13.63 -25.13
N PRO A 7 -5.20 14.74 -24.81
CA PRO A 7 -4.86 15.08 -23.42
C PRO A 7 -6.11 15.27 -22.55
N ARG A 8 -7.20 15.77 -23.16
CA ARG A 8 -8.50 15.94 -22.51
C ARG A 8 -9.15 14.61 -22.09
N MET A 9 -9.09 13.59 -22.94
CA MET A 9 -9.66 12.27 -22.63
C MET A 9 -8.81 11.53 -21.60
N THR A 10 -7.48 11.60 -21.72
CA THR A 10 -6.56 11.02 -20.74
C THR A 10 -6.73 11.66 -19.35
N GLY A 11 -6.85 12.98 -19.27
CA GLY A 11 -7.13 13.69 -18.03
C GLY A 11 -8.44 13.26 -17.38
N LEU A 12 -9.52 13.14 -18.16
CA LEU A 12 -10.83 12.71 -17.66
C LEU A 12 -10.79 11.27 -17.11
N ILE A 13 -10.12 10.35 -17.81
CA ILE A 13 -9.98 8.94 -17.39
C ILE A 13 -9.18 8.85 -16.08
N VAL A 14 -8.05 9.57 -16.01
CA VAL A 14 -7.22 9.60 -14.79
C VAL A 14 -8.02 10.17 -13.62
N PHE A 15 -8.69 11.30 -13.81
CA PHE A 15 -9.51 11.91 -12.77
C PHE A 15 -10.65 10.98 -12.30
N GLY A 16 -11.42 10.44 -13.24
CA GLY A 16 -12.50 9.49 -12.95
C GLY A 16 -12.01 8.26 -12.20
N SER A 17 -10.87 7.70 -12.60
CA SER A 17 -10.26 6.55 -11.91
C SER A 17 -9.87 6.87 -10.45
N ARG A 18 -9.43 8.10 -10.17
CA ARG A 18 -9.08 8.54 -8.81
C ARG A 18 -10.32 8.73 -7.94
N ILE A 19 -11.44 9.21 -8.50
CA ILE A 19 -12.72 9.27 -7.78
C ILE A 19 -13.18 7.87 -7.40
N VAL A 20 -13.19 6.95 -8.36
CA VAL A 20 -13.60 5.56 -8.10
C VAL A 20 -12.70 4.93 -7.04
N SER A 21 -11.38 5.11 -7.14
CA SER A 21 -10.40 4.63 -6.17
C SER A 21 -10.61 5.18 -4.77
N ALA A 22 -10.95 6.46 -4.63
CA ALA A 22 -11.28 7.06 -3.35
C ALA A 22 -12.56 6.45 -2.74
N ALA A 23 -13.60 6.25 -3.56
CA ALA A 23 -14.86 5.65 -3.12
C ALA A 23 -14.67 4.18 -2.68
N THR A 24 -13.94 3.36 -3.45
CA THR A 24 -13.66 1.97 -3.10
C THR A 24 -12.71 1.86 -1.91
N GLY A 25 -11.76 2.78 -1.78
CA GLY A 25 -10.92 2.92 -0.59
C GLY A 25 -11.74 3.18 0.67
N PHE A 26 -12.74 4.06 0.60
CA PHE A 26 -13.67 4.30 1.70
C PHE A 26 -14.49 3.06 2.06
N VAL A 27 -15.03 2.35 1.06
CA VAL A 27 -15.75 1.08 1.29
C VAL A 27 -14.86 0.05 1.98
N PHE A 28 -13.61 -0.08 1.54
CA PHE A 28 -12.63 -0.96 2.19
C PHE A 28 -12.37 -0.57 3.64
N LEU A 29 -12.19 0.73 3.93
CA LEU A 29 -12.00 1.22 5.29
C LEU A 29 -13.19 0.88 6.19
N VAL A 30 -14.43 1.15 5.74
CA VAL A 30 -15.65 0.80 6.48
C VAL A 30 -15.76 -0.70 6.71
N MET A 31 -15.36 -1.50 5.72
CA MET A 31 -15.33 -2.95 5.83
C MET A 31 -14.32 -3.42 6.86
N VAL A 32 -13.10 -2.88 6.92
CA VAL A 32 -12.12 -3.24 7.96
C VAL A 32 -12.60 -2.81 9.34
N ALA A 33 -13.08 -1.57 9.47
CA ALA A 33 -13.54 -0.99 10.73
C ALA A 33 -14.73 -1.74 11.35
N ARG A 34 -15.58 -2.39 10.54
CA ARG A 34 -16.69 -3.21 11.05
C ARG A 34 -16.26 -4.56 11.62
N TRP A 35 -15.08 -5.06 11.27
CA TRP A 35 -14.64 -6.41 11.63
C TRP A 35 -13.52 -6.42 12.67
N LEU A 36 -12.76 -5.33 12.81
CA LEU A 36 -11.69 -5.19 13.80
C LEU A 36 -12.15 -4.45 15.06
N ALA A 37 -11.58 -4.83 16.21
CA ALA A 37 -11.74 -4.06 17.44
C ALA A 37 -10.99 -2.71 17.35
N PRO A 38 -11.43 -1.64 18.04
CA PRO A 38 -10.83 -0.31 17.93
C PRO A 38 -9.31 -0.28 18.19
N ALA A 39 -8.83 -1.06 19.18
CA ALA A 39 -7.41 -1.15 19.49
C ALA A 39 -6.57 -1.79 18.36
N GLN A 40 -7.13 -2.78 17.68
CA GLN A 40 -6.47 -3.46 16.54
C GLN A 40 -6.48 -2.59 15.29
N LEU A 41 -7.57 -1.82 15.09
CA LEU A 41 -7.66 -0.85 14.01
C LEU A 41 -6.59 0.24 14.15
N GLY A 42 -6.43 0.80 15.37
CA GLY A 42 -5.42 1.81 15.65
C GLY A 42 -3.98 1.30 15.43
N LEU A 43 -3.70 0.05 15.82
CA LEU A 43 -2.41 -0.59 15.52
C LEU A 43 -2.17 -0.71 14.02
N TRP A 44 -3.18 -1.14 13.26
CA TRP A 44 -3.08 -1.28 11.81
C TRP A 44 -2.85 0.07 11.12
N GLU A 45 -3.61 1.12 11.48
CA GLU A 45 -3.42 2.47 10.96
C GLU A 45 -2.01 2.99 11.26
N PHE A 46 -1.55 2.82 12.50
CA PHE A 46 -0.19 3.21 12.90
C PHE A 46 0.89 2.54 12.06
N ILE A 47 0.77 1.23 11.82
CA ILE A 47 1.71 0.49 10.97
C ILE A 47 1.69 1.01 9.54
N VAL A 48 0.50 1.26 8.98
CA VAL A 48 0.35 1.80 7.61
C VAL A 48 1.01 3.18 7.51
N ASP A 49 0.80 4.06 8.48
CA ASP A 49 1.43 5.39 8.51
C ASP A 49 2.95 5.28 8.59
N LEU A 50 3.47 4.38 9.42
CA LEU A 50 4.89 4.14 9.57
C LEU A 50 5.53 3.63 8.27
N ILE A 51 4.82 2.79 7.50
CA ILE A 51 5.24 2.40 6.14
C ILE A 51 5.26 3.60 5.20
N VAL A 52 4.25 4.47 5.24
CA VAL A 52 4.19 5.67 4.39
C VAL A 52 5.38 6.59 4.68
N PHE A 53 5.69 6.84 5.96
CA PHE A 53 6.85 7.62 6.39
C PHE A 53 8.16 6.98 5.92
N ALA A 54 8.32 5.68 6.11
CA ALA A 54 9.52 4.95 5.66
C ALA A 54 9.68 4.97 4.12
N SER A 55 8.57 5.12 3.38
CA SER A 55 8.54 5.11 1.92
C SER A 55 8.73 6.48 1.27
N TYR A 56 8.80 7.56 2.07
CA TYR A 56 8.96 8.92 1.59
C TYR A 56 10.20 9.13 0.70
N PRO A 57 11.38 8.55 0.99
CA PRO A 57 12.57 8.70 0.14
C PRO A 57 12.39 8.18 -1.30
N ALA A 58 11.49 7.21 -1.51
CA ALA A 58 11.18 6.71 -2.85
C ALA A 58 10.63 7.81 -3.77
N GLY A 59 9.85 8.75 -3.20
CA GLY A 59 9.26 9.88 -3.92
C GLY A 59 10.30 10.72 -4.66
N PHE A 60 11.48 10.91 -4.06
CA PHE A 60 12.57 11.66 -4.68
C PHE A 60 13.10 10.94 -5.93
N LEU A 61 13.39 9.65 -5.83
CA LEU A 61 13.92 8.85 -6.95
C LEU A 61 12.91 8.73 -8.10
N THR A 62 11.65 8.53 -7.74
CA THR A 62 10.56 8.35 -8.71
C THR A 62 10.21 9.62 -9.46
N TYR A 63 10.36 10.79 -8.84
CA TYR A 63 10.24 12.09 -9.52
C TYR A 63 11.24 12.24 -10.68
N TRP A 64 12.52 11.97 -10.44
CA TRP A 64 13.55 12.04 -11.48
C TRP A 64 13.32 11.01 -12.58
N ALA A 65 12.89 9.81 -12.20
CA ALA A 65 12.55 8.76 -13.15
C ALA A 65 11.41 9.16 -14.09
N ALA A 66 10.30 9.67 -13.55
CA ALA A 66 9.17 10.13 -14.36
C ALA A 66 9.58 11.23 -15.36
N ARG A 67 10.43 12.17 -14.92
CA ARG A 67 10.98 13.23 -15.76
C ARG A 67 11.84 12.68 -16.90
N ASP A 68 12.74 11.74 -16.62
CA ASP A 68 13.62 11.17 -17.63
C ASP A 68 12.87 10.30 -18.64
N VAL A 69 11.83 9.57 -18.20
CA VAL A 69 10.91 8.84 -19.09
C VAL A 69 10.13 9.80 -20.00
N ALA A 70 9.62 10.91 -19.45
CA ALA A 70 8.91 11.92 -20.25
C ALA A 70 9.80 12.57 -21.32
N ARG A 71 11.14 12.56 -21.12
CA ARG A 71 12.14 13.00 -22.09
C ARG A 71 12.54 11.91 -23.11
N GLY A 72 11.91 10.74 -23.05
CA GLY A 72 12.17 9.63 -23.97
C GLY A 72 13.40 8.78 -23.63
N LYS A 73 14.00 8.93 -22.44
CA LYS A 73 15.14 8.10 -22.02
C LYS A 73 14.68 6.74 -21.53
N VAL A 74 15.42 5.69 -21.90
CA VAL A 74 15.15 4.31 -21.47
C VAL A 74 15.74 4.06 -20.07
N VAL A 75 15.06 4.55 -19.03
CA VAL A 75 15.52 4.44 -17.62
C VAL A 75 14.78 3.37 -16.80
N GLY A 76 13.82 2.65 -17.39
CA GLY A 76 12.91 1.75 -16.65
C GLY A 76 13.61 0.72 -15.76
N LYS A 77 14.59 -0.02 -16.29
CA LYS A 77 15.34 -1.03 -15.52
C LYS A 77 16.13 -0.40 -14.38
N THR A 78 16.83 0.70 -14.66
CA THR A 78 17.65 1.41 -13.68
C THR A 78 16.81 1.98 -12.55
N THR A 79 15.65 2.57 -12.86
CA THR A 79 14.71 3.09 -11.85
C THR A 79 14.20 1.99 -10.92
N LEU A 80 13.86 0.81 -11.46
CA LEU A 80 13.39 -0.31 -10.64
C LEU A 80 14.48 -0.83 -9.72
N VAL A 81 15.70 -1.04 -10.24
CA VAL A 81 16.84 -1.51 -9.44
C VAL A 81 17.21 -0.48 -8.37
N LEU A 82 17.29 0.81 -8.71
CA LEU A 82 17.61 1.86 -7.75
C LEU A 82 16.56 2.00 -6.66
N ASN A 83 15.26 1.92 -6.99
CA ASN A 83 14.21 1.95 -5.97
C ASN A 83 14.25 0.70 -5.07
N LEU A 84 14.55 -0.46 -5.64
CA LEU A 84 14.66 -1.68 -4.84
C LEU A 84 15.88 -1.60 -3.89
N LEU A 85 17.01 -1.06 -4.35
CA LEU A 85 18.16 -0.81 -3.48
C LEU A 85 17.83 0.23 -2.39
N ALA A 86 17.11 1.30 -2.75
CA ALA A 86 16.63 2.31 -1.81
C ALA A 86 15.61 1.75 -0.81
N SER A 87 14.90 0.67 -1.14
CA SER A 87 13.98 0.01 -0.21
C SER A 87 14.71 -0.62 0.98
N MET A 88 15.98 -1.02 0.84
CA MET A 88 16.78 -1.50 1.98
C MET A 88 16.96 -0.39 3.03
N LEU A 89 17.14 0.85 2.59
CA LEU A 89 17.17 2.01 3.48
C LEU A 89 15.78 2.25 4.10
N GLY A 90 14.72 2.15 3.31
CA GLY A 90 13.34 2.25 3.81
C GLY A 90 13.02 1.21 4.89
N VAL A 91 13.47 -0.04 4.72
CA VAL A 91 13.34 -1.10 5.72
C VAL A 91 14.11 -0.76 6.99
N ALA A 92 15.34 -0.24 6.89
CA ALA A 92 16.11 0.18 8.05
C ALA A 92 15.39 1.30 8.83
N ILE A 93 14.81 2.28 8.12
CA ILE A 93 14.01 3.36 8.71
C ILE A 93 12.76 2.79 9.40
N PHE A 94 12.03 1.89 8.74
CA PHE A 94 10.86 1.23 9.31
C PHE A 94 11.20 0.49 10.60
N LEU A 95 12.28 -0.30 10.61
CA LEU A 95 12.71 -1.04 11.79
C LEU A 95 13.12 -0.12 12.94
N ALA A 96 13.80 0.99 12.66
CA ALA A 96 14.17 1.97 13.68
C ALA A 96 12.93 2.55 14.37
N PHE A 97 11.92 2.97 13.59
CA PHE A 97 10.66 3.47 14.15
C PHE A 97 9.85 2.38 14.86
N ALA A 98 9.81 1.17 14.33
CA ALA A 98 9.13 0.05 14.95
C ALA A 98 9.72 -0.30 16.32
N LEU A 99 11.05 -0.33 16.45
CA LEU A 99 11.74 -0.56 17.72
C LEU A 99 11.49 0.55 18.74
N ALA A 100 11.48 1.81 18.30
CA ALA A 100 11.20 2.95 19.17
C ALA A 100 9.76 2.98 19.67
N SER A 101 8.81 2.50 18.86
CA SER A 101 7.37 2.58 19.17
C SER A 101 6.84 1.33 19.86
N TYR A 102 7.54 0.20 19.78
CA TYR A 102 7.10 -1.08 20.32
C TYR A 102 6.82 -1.02 21.84
N SER A 103 7.62 -0.27 22.60
CA SER A 103 7.46 -0.14 24.06
C SER A 103 6.17 0.59 24.47
N GLU A 104 5.71 1.52 23.64
CA GLU A 104 4.53 2.37 23.94
C GLU A 104 3.21 1.70 23.55
N VAL A 105 3.24 0.83 22.52
CA VAL A 105 2.03 0.26 21.91
C VAL A 105 1.56 -1.01 22.64
N GLY A 106 2.42 -1.65 23.45
CA GLY A 106 2.05 -2.79 24.29
C GLY A 106 1.52 -4.03 23.52
N SER A 107 1.75 -4.09 22.20
CA SER A 107 1.26 -5.14 21.30
C SER A 107 2.30 -6.24 21.07
N SER A 108 1.86 -7.39 20.55
CA SER A 108 2.76 -8.45 20.07
C SER A 108 3.60 -7.97 18.88
N VAL A 109 4.81 -8.54 18.73
CA VAL A 109 5.78 -8.21 17.66
C VAL A 109 5.30 -8.68 16.27
N GLY A 110 4.35 -9.62 16.23
CA GLY A 110 3.90 -10.30 15.00
C GLY A 110 3.49 -9.35 13.85
N PRO A 111 2.59 -8.38 14.07
CA PRO A 111 2.16 -7.43 13.04
C PRO A 111 3.29 -6.60 12.44
N PHE A 112 4.29 -6.22 13.24
CA PHE A 112 5.45 -5.45 12.76
C PHE A 112 6.33 -6.27 11.82
N ILE A 113 6.54 -7.56 12.11
CA ILE A 113 7.32 -8.46 11.25
C ILE A 113 6.62 -8.65 9.90
N LEU A 114 5.29 -8.84 9.92
CA LEU A 114 4.50 -8.95 8.69
C LEU A 114 4.54 -7.67 7.86
N ALA A 115 4.63 -6.50 8.50
CA ALA A 115 4.68 -5.22 7.82
C ALA A 115 6.01 -4.94 7.11
N VAL A 116 7.12 -5.58 7.51
CA VAL A 116 8.42 -5.39 6.85
C VAL A 116 8.36 -5.72 5.35
N VAL A 117 7.62 -6.76 4.96
CA VAL A 117 7.49 -7.17 3.53
C VAL A 117 6.76 -6.12 2.69
N LEU A 118 5.92 -5.28 3.32
CA LEU A 118 5.16 -4.24 2.63
C LEU A 118 6.06 -3.06 2.23
N VAL A 119 7.19 -2.85 2.91
CA VAL A 119 8.09 -1.72 2.63
C VAL A 119 8.78 -1.86 1.27
N PRO A 120 9.45 -2.98 0.90
CA PRO A 120 9.97 -3.13 -0.46
C PRO A 120 8.88 -3.09 -1.54
N LEU A 121 7.71 -3.63 -1.23
CA LEU A 121 6.57 -3.63 -2.15
C LEU A 121 6.04 -2.22 -2.42
N SER A 122 6.04 -1.32 -1.42
CA SER A 122 5.63 0.07 -1.60
C SER A 122 6.59 0.81 -2.54
N TYR A 123 7.91 0.60 -2.41
CA TYR A 123 8.93 1.17 -3.30
C TYR A 123 8.74 0.69 -4.74
N TRP A 124 8.46 -0.60 -4.92
CA TRP A 124 8.16 -1.17 -6.23
C TRP A 124 6.92 -0.55 -6.89
N ASN A 125 5.84 -0.42 -6.11
CA ASN A 125 4.59 0.20 -6.58
C ASN A 125 4.78 1.68 -6.95
N GLN A 126 5.57 2.44 -6.16
CA GLN A 126 5.88 3.83 -6.48
C GLN A 126 6.73 3.95 -7.74
N ALA A 127 7.76 3.10 -7.89
CA ALA A 127 8.63 3.09 -9.06
C ALA A 127 7.87 2.80 -10.36
N THR A 128 7.06 1.75 -10.35
CA THR A 128 6.22 1.37 -11.50
C THR A 128 5.18 2.45 -11.83
N SER A 129 4.53 3.02 -10.81
CA SER A 129 3.56 4.11 -10.98
C SER A 129 4.19 5.35 -11.62
N ALA A 130 5.43 5.69 -11.25
CA ALA A 130 6.14 6.83 -11.82
C ALA A 130 6.59 6.58 -13.27
N LEU A 131 7.05 5.37 -13.59
CA LEU A 131 7.41 4.99 -14.96
C LEU A 131 6.18 5.02 -15.89
N VAL A 132 5.05 4.46 -15.44
CA VAL A 132 3.80 4.47 -16.20
C VAL A 132 3.27 5.90 -16.35
N GLY A 133 3.34 6.71 -15.29
CA GLY A 133 2.93 8.12 -15.33
C GLY A 133 3.75 8.96 -16.31
N GLY A 134 5.06 8.70 -16.43
CA GLY A 134 5.94 9.38 -17.39
C GLY A 134 5.75 8.95 -18.85
N TYR A 135 5.29 7.71 -19.09
CA TYR A 135 5.06 7.17 -20.43
C TYR A 135 3.64 7.43 -20.95
N ASN A 136 2.64 6.93 -20.23
CA ASN A 136 1.23 7.14 -20.56
C ASN A 136 0.38 7.02 -19.28
N PRO A 137 -0.13 8.14 -18.74
CA PRO A 137 -0.89 8.12 -17.49
C PRO A 137 -2.24 7.41 -17.60
N ALA A 138 -2.79 7.21 -18.82
CA ALA A 138 -4.03 6.44 -19.00
C ALA A 138 -3.84 4.96 -18.61
N ILE A 139 -2.66 4.38 -18.87
CA ILE A 139 -2.36 2.99 -18.49
C ILE A 139 -2.41 2.84 -16.97
N GLY A 140 -1.86 3.81 -16.23
CA GLY A 140 -1.93 3.83 -14.78
C GLY A 140 -3.36 3.90 -14.24
N ALA A 141 -4.24 4.64 -14.92
CA ALA A 141 -5.65 4.73 -14.56
C ALA A 141 -6.39 3.38 -14.74
N TYR A 142 -6.12 2.65 -15.82
CA TYR A 142 -6.69 1.32 -16.02
C TYR A 142 -6.19 0.30 -14.98
N SER A 143 -4.90 0.31 -14.66
CA SER A 143 -4.34 -0.55 -13.61
C SER A 143 -4.96 -0.25 -12.25
N LEU A 144 -5.18 1.03 -11.92
CA LEU A 144 -5.86 1.43 -10.70
C LEU A 144 -7.28 0.87 -10.65
N LEU A 145 -8.08 1.08 -11.70
CA LEU A 145 -9.45 0.59 -11.79
C LEU A 145 -9.56 -0.93 -11.67
N ALA A 146 -8.59 -1.68 -12.19
CA ALA A 146 -8.54 -3.14 -12.04
C ALA A 146 -8.16 -3.58 -10.61
N SER A 147 -7.27 -2.82 -9.95
CA SER A 147 -6.80 -3.15 -8.59
C SER A 147 -7.84 -2.91 -7.50
N GLU A 148 -8.76 -1.97 -7.68
CA GLU A 148 -9.80 -1.64 -6.70
C GLU A 148 -10.77 -2.80 -6.40
N PRO A 149 -11.42 -3.44 -7.39
CA PRO A 149 -12.27 -4.60 -7.12
C PRO A 149 -11.45 -5.80 -6.63
N ALA A 150 -10.22 -5.98 -7.13
CA ALA A 150 -9.34 -7.06 -6.68
C ALA A 150 -9.04 -6.96 -5.17
N LYS A 151 -8.77 -5.73 -4.67
CA LYS A 151 -8.59 -5.46 -3.24
C LYS A 151 -9.84 -5.81 -2.43
N LEU A 152 -11.03 -5.40 -2.89
CA LEU A 152 -12.28 -5.69 -2.18
C LEU A 152 -12.60 -7.19 -2.14
N ILE A 153 -12.40 -7.89 -3.26
CA ILE A 153 -12.60 -9.34 -3.36
C ILE A 153 -11.62 -10.08 -2.46
N ALA A 154 -10.35 -9.67 -2.41
CA ALA A 154 -9.34 -10.28 -1.55
C ALA A 154 -9.54 -9.96 -0.06
N ALA A 155 -10.08 -8.78 0.27
CA ALA A 155 -10.33 -8.36 1.63
C ALA A 155 -11.38 -9.22 2.34
N TYR A 156 -12.45 -9.59 1.64
CA TYR A 156 -13.55 -10.38 2.22
C TYR A 156 -13.12 -11.72 2.84
N PRO A 157 -12.45 -12.64 2.11
CA PRO A 157 -12.02 -13.91 2.70
C PRO A 157 -10.95 -13.71 3.77
N LEU A 158 -10.06 -12.72 3.63
CA LEU A 158 -9.01 -12.47 4.62
C LEU A 158 -9.60 -12.02 5.96
N LEU A 159 -10.55 -11.08 5.95
CA LEU A 159 -11.24 -10.64 7.17
C LEU A 159 -12.09 -11.75 7.79
N PHE A 160 -12.67 -12.63 6.97
CA PHE A 160 -13.40 -13.80 7.46
C PHE A 160 -12.49 -14.79 8.20
N VAL A 161 -11.32 -15.11 7.62
CA VAL A 161 -10.31 -15.97 8.26
C VAL A 161 -9.78 -15.33 9.54
N PHE A 162 -9.51 -14.02 9.53
CA PHE A 162 -9.10 -13.30 10.74
C PHE A 162 -10.16 -13.37 11.84
N LYS A 163 -11.44 -13.13 11.52
CA LYS A 163 -12.50 -13.26 12.52
C LYS A 163 -12.57 -14.68 13.10
N LEU A 164 -12.40 -15.72 12.28
CA LEU A 164 -12.39 -17.11 12.72
C LEU A 164 -11.19 -17.46 13.61
N LEU A 165 -9.99 -17.00 13.25
CA LEU A 165 -8.76 -17.24 14.02
C LEU A 165 -8.85 -16.66 15.43
N TRP A 166 -9.40 -15.45 15.56
CA TRP A 166 -9.55 -14.77 16.86
C TRP A 166 -10.78 -15.26 17.64
N ALA A 167 -11.87 -15.62 16.97
CA ALA A 167 -13.00 -16.29 17.63
C ALA A 167 -12.61 -17.66 18.20
N GLY A 168 -11.73 -18.40 17.52
CA GLY A 168 -11.16 -19.67 18.00
C GLY A 168 -10.17 -19.49 19.16
N SER A 169 -9.45 -18.37 19.22
CA SER A 169 -8.54 -18.07 20.36
C SER A 169 -9.30 -17.67 21.64
N GLY A 170 -10.60 -17.37 21.56
CA GLY A 170 -11.46 -17.00 22.69
C GLY A 170 -12.13 -18.18 23.41
N SER A 171 -11.95 -19.43 22.95
CA SER A 171 -12.61 -20.61 23.54
C SER A 171 -11.75 -21.33 24.59
N GLY A 172 -10.97 -20.60 25.39
CA GLY A 172 -10.11 -21.15 26.46
C GLY A 172 -10.55 -20.84 27.89
N THR A 173 -11.53 -19.97 28.14
CA THR A 173 -11.86 -19.49 29.51
C THR A 173 -13.35 -19.48 29.82
N ARG A 174 -14.08 -20.56 29.48
CA ARG A 174 -15.41 -20.83 30.05
C ARG A 174 -15.57 -22.28 30.55
N THR A 175 -14.82 -22.60 31.58
CA THR A 175 -15.05 -23.68 32.57
C THR A 175 -14.46 -23.13 33.88
N CYS A 176 -15.14 -22.95 35.01
CA CYS A 176 -16.32 -23.61 35.55
C CYS A 176 -17.19 -22.59 36.32
N ARG A 177 -18.51 -22.69 36.15
CA ARG A 177 -19.48 -22.24 37.16
C ARG A 177 -20.06 -23.53 37.75
N GLY A 178 -19.79 -23.76 39.02
CA GLY A 178 -20.32 -24.84 39.85
C GLY A 178 -20.28 -24.35 41.29
#